data_AF-A0A829GIU3-F1
#
_entry.id   AF-A0A829GIU3-F1
#
_cell.length_a   1.000
_cell.length_b   1.000
_cell.length_c   1.000
_cell.angle_alpha   90.00
_cell.angle_beta   90.00
_cell.angle_gamma   90.00
#
_symmetry.space_group_name_H-M   'P 1'
#
loop_
_entity.id
_entity.type
_entity.pdbx_description
1 polymer ?
#
loop_
_entity_poly.entity_id
_entity_poly.type
_entity_poly.pdbx_seq_one_letter_code
_entity_poly.pdbx_strand_id
1 'polypeptide(L)'
;MLEATYTLANGVQIPKIGFGTWMIDADADAAKAVHEAIDAGYRHIDTAEAYGNEVGVGEGVRASGINRKDIFVNTKLAAEIKNHDEAVKAIDDSLQKLNLDYIDMMIIHAPKPWAKYDEPNRYFEGNLEAWRALEEA
;
A
#
# COMPACT_ATOMS: atom_id res chain seq x y z
N MET A 1 -3.70 -22.61 5.01
CA MET A 1 -2.71 -21.75 5.71
C MET A 1 -2.82 -20.29 5.28
N LEU A 2 -2.96 -19.98 3.98
CA LEU A 2 -3.08 -18.60 3.49
C LEU A 2 -4.42 -17.89 3.80
N GLU A 3 -5.45 -18.64 4.21
CA GLU A 3 -6.76 -18.07 4.59
C GLU A 3 -6.83 -17.55 6.03
N ALA A 4 -5.79 -17.77 6.85
CA ALA A 4 -5.81 -17.29 8.23
C ALA A 4 -5.73 -15.76 8.27
N THR A 5 -6.51 -15.14 9.16
CA THR A 5 -6.55 -13.68 9.32
C THR A 5 -6.25 -13.25 10.77
N TYR A 6 -5.84 -11.99 10.93
CA TYR A 6 -5.96 -11.25 12.18
C TYR A 6 -7.12 -10.25 12.09
N THR A 7 -7.73 -9.93 13.23
CA THR A 7 -8.73 -8.87 13.33
C THR A 7 -8.05 -7.59 13.78
N LEU A 8 -8.14 -6.54 12.96
CA LEU A 8 -7.66 -5.20 13.29
C LEU A 8 -8.59 -4.53 14.31
N ALA A 9 -8.12 -3.43 14.93
CA ALA A 9 -8.88 -2.72 15.96
C ALA A 9 -10.24 -2.19 15.49
N ASN A 10 -10.41 -1.95 14.18
CA ASN A 10 -11.66 -1.54 13.54
C ASN A 10 -12.53 -2.72 13.04
N GLY A 11 -12.16 -3.97 13.37
CA GLY A 11 -12.89 -5.17 12.97
C GLY A 11 -12.55 -5.72 11.58
N VAL A 12 -11.73 -5.02 10.79
CA VAL A 12 -11.29 -5.49 9.47
C VAL A 12 -10.41 -6.74 9.61
N GLN A 13 -10.60 -7.70 8.71
CA GLN A 13 -9.86 -8.96 8.68
C GLN A 13 -8.67 -8.84 7.72
N ILE A 14 -7.44 -8.88 8.23
CA ILE A 14 -6.22 -8.86 7.41
C ILE A 14 -5.62 -10.27 7.28
N PRO A 15 -5.32 -10.77 6.07
CA PRO A 15 -4.64 -12.06 5.92
C PRO A 15 -3.24 -12.02 6.53
N LYS A 16 -2.91 -13.06 7.30
CA LYS A 16 -1.66 -13.12 8.09
C LYS A 16 -0.39 -13.13 7.25
N ILE A 17 -0.49 -13.61 6.01
CA ILE A 17 0.63 -13.75 5.09
C ILE A 17 0.34 -12.87 3.88
N GLY A 18 1.23 -11.92 3.62
CA GLY A 18 1.17 -11.03 2.46
C GLY A 18 2.32 -11.26 1.48
N PHE A 19 2.08 -10.92 0.23
CA PHE A 19 3.09 -10.88 -0.83
C PHE A 19 3.57 -9.44 -1.01
N GLY A 20 4.85 -9.19 -0.74
CA GLY A 20 5.46 -7.87 -0.86
C GLY A 20 6.08 -7.64 -2.24
N THR A 21 5.94 -6.43 -2.78
CA THR A 21 6.37 -6.08 -4.14
C THR A 21 7.61 -5.18 -4.20
N TRP A 22 8.28 -4.97 -3.06
CA TRP A 22 9.52 -4.19 -3.03
C TRP A 22 10.62 -4.85 -3.87
N MET A 23 11.40 -4.02 -4.59
CA MET A 23 12.43 -4.41 -5.56
C MET A 23 11.94 -5.13 -6.83
N ILE A 24 10.66 -5.01 -7.17
CA ILE A 24 10.16 -5.39 -8.49
C ILE A 24 10.02 -4.11 -9.32
N ASP A 25 11.04 -3.80 -10.11
CA ASP A 25 11.19 -2.46 -10.71
C ASP A 25 10.20 -2.19 -11.87
N ALA A 26 9.90 -3.20 -12.70
CA ALA A 26 9.04 -3.03 -13.85
C ALA A 26 7.58 -3.37 -13.52
N ASP A 27 6.64 -2.51 -13.91
CA ASP A 27 5.19 -2.76 -13.74
C ASP A 27 4.74 -4.10 -14.35
N ALA A 28 5.31 -4.49 -15.50
CA ALA A 28 4.99 -5.77 -16.14
C ALA A 28 5.42 -6.98 -15.28
N ASP A 29 6.56 -6.87 -14.59
CA ASP A 29 7.04 -7.92 -13.68
C ASP A 29 6.22 -7.93 -12.39
N ALA A 30 5.83 -6.76 -11.88
CA ALA A 30 4.97 -6.64 -10.70
C ALA A 30 3.57 -7.23 -10.97
N ALA A 31 2.98 -6.93 -12.14
CA ALA A 31 1.70 -7.49 -12.54
C ALA A 31 1.74 -9.02 -12.61
N LYS A 32 2.77 -9.56 -13.26
CA LYS A 32 2.98 -11.01 -13.34
C LYS A 32 3.16 -11.64 -11.96
N ALA A 33 4.04 -11.08 -11.13
CA ALA A 33 4.34 -11.62 -9.80
C ALA A 33 3.11 -11.59 -8.88
N VAL A 34 2.33 -10.51 -8.92
CA VAL A 34 1.09 -10.39 -8.14
C VAL A 34 0.04 -11.40 -8.62
N HIS A 35 -0.13 -11.58 -9.93
CA HIS A 35 -1.03 -12.59 -10.47
C HIS A 35 -0.63 -14.00 -10.00
N GLU A 36 0.65 -14.36 -10.15
CA GLU A 36 1.18 -15.66 -9.71
C GLU A 36 1.02 -15.87 -8.19
N ALA A 37 1.20 -14.82 -7.37
CA ALA A 37 0.96 -14.90 -5.93
C ALA A 37 -0.51 -15.17 -5.62
N ILE A 38 -1.44 -14.49 -6.30
CA ILE A 38 -2.88 -14.70 -6.10
C ILE A 38 -3.30 -16.10 -6.53
N ASP A 39 -2.77 -16.61 -7.65
CA ASP A 39 -2.98 -17.99 -8.12
C ASP A 39 -2.45 -19.03 -7.12
N ALA A 40 -1.31 -18.74 -6.49
CA ALA A 40 -0.74 -19.56 -5.42
C ALA A 40 -1.55 -19.50 -4.10
N GLY A 41 -2.59 -18.66 -4.04
CA GLY A 41 -3.53 -18.57 -2.93
C GLY A 41 -3.31 -17.37 -2.00
N TYR A 42 -2.41 -16.44 -2.32
CA TYR A 42 -2.28 -15.21 -1.54
C TYR A 42 -3.52 -14.34 -1.70
N ARG A 43 -3.92 -13.68 -0.61
CA ARG A 43 -5.02 -12.72 -0.58
C ARG A 43 -4.62 -11.40 0.08
N HIS A 44 -3.34 -11.18 0.31
CA HIS A 44 -2.82 -9.92 0.84
C HIS A 44 -1.62 -9.50 0.00
N ILE A 45 -1.72 -8.35 -0.65
CA ILE A 45 -0.69 -7.77 -1.52
C ILE A 45 -0.20 -6.47 -0.89
N ASP A 46 1.10 -6.36 -0.67
CA ASP A 46 1.75 -5.20 -0.08
C ASP A 46 2.62 -4.48 -1.12
N THR A 47 2.31 -3.21 -1.35
CA THR A 47 3.09 -2.31 -2.20
C THR A 47 3.36 -0.97 -1.49
N ALA A 48 3.93 0.00 -2.16
CA ALA A 48 4.09 1.37 -1.69
C ALA A 48 4.23 2.31 -2.89
N GLU A 49 3.81 3.57 -2.73
CA GLU A 49 4.05 4.65 -3.70
C GLU A 49 5.55 4.71 -4.08
N ALA A 50 6.41 4.61 -3.07
CA ALA A 50 7.86 4.68 -3.22
C ALA A 50 8.49 3.52 -4.01
N TYR A 51 7.76 2.43 -4.25
CA TYR A 51 8.25 1.30 -5.05
C TYR A 51 8.08 1.57 -6.55
N GLY A 52 7.23 2.52 -6.94
CA GLY A 52 7.04 2.92 -8.33
C GLY A 52 6.35 1.88 -9.21
N ASN A 53 5.75 0.84 -8.63
CA ASN A 53 5.16 -0.30 -9.36
C ASN A 53 3.66 -0.52 -9.10
N GLU A 54 2.96 0.48 -8.53
CA GLU A 54 1.54 0.38 -8.18
C GLU A 54 0.63 0.12 -9.38
N VAL A 55 1.01 0.60 -10.58
CA VAL A 55 0.25 0.33 -11.81
C VAL A 55 0.28 -1.17 -12.13
N GLY A 56 1.45 -1.78 -12.06
CA GLY A 56 1.65 -3.21 -12.23
C GLY A 56 0.91 -4.02 -11.16
N VAL A 57 1.01 -3.62 -9.90
CA VAL A 57 0.29 -4.30 -8.79
C VAL A 57 -1.22 -4.29 -9.03
N GLY A 58 -1.76 -3.13 -9.38
CA GLY A 58 -3.17 -2.97 -9.72
C GLY A 58 -3.61 -3.88 -10.87
N GLU A 59 -2.79 -3.96 -11.93
CA GLU A 59 -3.03 -4.84 -13.06
C GLU A 59 -3.03 -6.31 -12.67
N GLY A 60 -2.04 -6.77 -11.88
CA GLY A 60 -1.99 -8.14 -11.39
C GLY A 60 -3.23 -8.51 -10.55
N VAL A 61 -3.71 -7.60 -9.71
CA VAL A 61 -4.94 -7.77 -8.93
C VAL A 61 -6.15 -7.94 -9.85
N ARG A 62 -6.36 -7.03 -10.82
CA ARG A 62 -7.52 -7.10 -11.74
C ARG A 62 -7.47 -8.32 -12.66
N ALA A 63 -6.29 -8.67 -13.15
CA ALA A 63 -6.10 -9.80 -14.06
C ALA A 63 -6.29 -11.16 -13.39
N SER A 64 -6.19 -11.24 -12.06
CA SER A 64 -6.31 -12.51 -11.31
C SER A 64 -7.68 -13.20 -11.41
N GLY A 65 -8.73 -12.48 -11.81
CA GLY A 65 -10.09 -13.02 -11.87
C GLY A 65 -10.75 -13.29 -10.51
N ILE A 66 -10.06 -12.99 -9.39
CA ILE A 66 -10.63 -13.03 -8.04
C ILE A 66 -11.39 -11.73 -7.77
N ASN A 67 -12.51 -11.82 -7.03
CA ASN A 67 -13.25 -10.61 -6.69
C ASN A 67 -12.37 -9.66 -5.87
N ARG A 68 -12.40 -8.36 -6.18
CA ARG A 68 -11.62 -7.34 -5.48
C ARG A 68 -11.76 -7.40 -3.95
N LYS A 69 -12.97 -7.67 -3.46
CA LYS A 69 -13.27 -7.78 -2.01
C LYS A 69 -12.59 -8.95 -1.29
N ASP A 70 -12.12 -9.94 -2.04
CA ASP A 70 -11.47 -11.13 -1.50
C ASP A 70 -9.94 -10.96 -1.46
N ILE A 71 -9.40 -9.84 -1.98
CA ILE A 71 -7.98 -9.49 -1.95
C ILE A 71 -7.80 -8.26 -1.07
N PHE A 72 -6.89 -8.33 -0.11
CA PHE A 72 -6.47 -7.20 0.73
C PHE A 72 -5.26 -6.51 0.09
N VAL A 73 -5.40 -5.24 -0.30
CA VAL A 73 -4.32 -4.45 -0.92
C VAL A 73 -3.87 -3.35 0.04
N ASN A 74 -2.60 -3.41 0.43
CA ASN A 74 -1.93 -2.40 1.24
C ASN A 74 -0.96 -1.56 0.39
N THR A 75 -1.01 -0.23 0.54
CA THR A 75 0.04 0.67 0.02
C THR A 75 0.52 1.63 1.11
N LYS A 76 1.48 2.51 0.79
CA LYS A 76 2.15 3.37 1.78
C LYS A 76 2.40 4.75 1.19
N LEU A 77 2.10 5.79 1.97
CA LEU A 77 2.53 7.16 1.68
C LEU A 77 4.05 7.22 1.65
N ALA A 78 4.65 7.86 0.64
CA ALA A 78 6.08 8.07 0.60
C ALA A 78 6.62 8.72 1.90
N ALA A 79 7.83 8.33 2.31
CA ALA A 79 8.42 8.76 3.59
C ALA A 79 8.66 10.27 3.67
N GLU A 80 8.77 10.91 2.51
CA GLU A 80 9.03 12.33 2.30
C GLU A 80 7.79 13.19 2.58
N ILE A 81 6.60 12.62 2.44
CA ILE A 81 5.33 13.34 2.64
C ILE A 81 5.15 13.63 4.13
N LYS A 82 5.11 14.92 4.47
CA LYS A 82 5.03 15.44 5.84
C LYS A 82 4.12 16.66 5.97
N ASN A 83 3.15 16.79 5.07
CA ASN A 83 2.04 17.73 5.18
C ASN A 83 0.77 17.08 4.62
N HIS A 84 -0.35 17.74 4.91
CA HIS A 84 -1.68 17.24 4.63
C HIS A 84 -2.01 17.16 3.14
N ASP A 85 -1.84 18.26 2.41
CA ASP A 85 -2.28 18.37 1.03
C ASP A 85 -1.52 17.42 0.10
N GLU A 86 -0.22 17.23 0.33
CA GLU A 86 0.56 16.21 -0.37
C GLU A 86 0.12 14.79 -0.02
N ALA A 87 -0.29 14.54 1.23
CA ALA A 87 -0.80 13.23 1.64
C ALA A 87 -2.15 12.92 0.97
N VAL A 88 -3.10 13.86 0.96
CA VAL A 88 -4.38 13.73 0.23
C VAL A 88 -4.13 13.41 -1.24
N LYS A 89 -3.26 14.20 -1.88
CA LYS A 89 -2.90 13.97 -3.28
C LYS A 89 -2.28 12.58 -3.51
N ALA A 90 -1.39 12.13 -2.63
CA ALA A 90 -0.72 10.84 -2.78
C ALA A 90 -1.68 9.65 -2.56
N ILE A 91 -2.68 9.78 -1.69
CA ILE A 91 -3.75 8.78 -1.53
C ILE A 91 -4.52 8.62 -2.84
N ASP A 92 -4.98 9.73 -3.41
CA ASP A 92 -5.71 9.75 -4.68
C ASP A 92 -4.87 9.19 -5.84
N ASP A 93 -3.62 9.62 -5.94
CA ASP A 93 -2.69 9.15 -6.98
C ASP A 93 -2.43 7.64 -6.85
N SER A 94 -2.29 7.13 -5.62
CA SER A 94 -2.08 5.69 -5.37
C SER A 94 -3.31 4.89 -5.78
N LEU A 95 -4.52 5.33 -5.40
CA LEU A 95 -5.78 4.69 -5.79
C LEU A 95 -5.95 4.69 -7.32
N GLN A 96 -5.62 5.81 -7.98
CA GLN A 96 -5.68 5.93 -9.43
C GLN A 96 -4.66 5.02 -10.14
N LYS A 97 -3.40 4.98 -9.68
CA LYS A 97 -2.35 4.11 -10.26
C LYS A 97 -2.70 2.64 -10.09
N LEU A 98 -3.11 2.24 -8.88
CA LEU A 98 -3.63 0.91 -8.62
C LEU A 98 -4.86 0.62 -9.49
N ASN A 99 -5.66 1.65 -9.83
CA ASN A 99 -6.88 1.54 -10.60
C ASN A 99 -7.81 0.46 -10.00
N LEU A 100 -8.12 0.66 -8.72
CA LEU A 100 -9.03 -0.14 -7.90
C LEU A 100 -10.10 0.77 -7.30
N ASP A 101 -11.21 0.19 -6.85
CA ASP A 101 -12.31 0.96 -6.26
C ASP A 101 -11.99 1.51 -4.86
N TYR A 102 -11.07 0.85 -4.13
CA TYR A 102 -10.62 1.25 -2.80
C TYR A 102 -9.25 0.60 -2.47
N ILE A 103 -8.60 1.11 -1.41
CA ILE A 103 -7.39 0.55 -0.78
C ILE A 103 -7.80 -0.01 0.59
N ASP A 104 -7.38 -1.23 0.94
CA ASP A 104 -7.79 -1.86 2.21
C ASP A 104 -7.04 -1.27 3.41
N MET A 105 -5.78 -0.89 3.22
CA MET A 105 -4.94 -0.26 4.22
C MET A 105 -3.92 0.65 3.57
N MET A 106 -3.71 1.83 4.17
CA MET A 106 -2.62 2.72 3.82
C MET A 106 -1.89 3.16 5.09
N ILE A 107 -0.57 3.17 5.03
CA ILE A 107 0.28 3.51 6.18
C ILE A 107 1.30 4.60 5.81
N ILE A 108 1.77 5.34 6.81
CA ILE A 108 2.94 6.21 6.67
C ILE A 108 4.17 5.31 6.60
N HIS A 109 4.88 5.29 5.46
CA HIS A 109 5.95 4.32 5.20
C HIS A 109 7.13 4.45 6.17
N ALA A 110 7.47 5.68 6.55
CA ALA A 110 8.46 5.94 7.60
C ALA A 110 8.17 7.25 8.33
N PRO A 111 8.52 7.34 9.62
CA PRO A 111 8.33 8.57 10.40
C PRO A 111 9.22 9.72 9.91
N LYS A 112 10.22 9.44 9.08
CA LYS A 112 11.18 10.42 8.58
C LYS A 112 11.45 10.20 7.09
N PRO A 113 11.69 11.27 6.31
CA PRO A 113 12.22 11.15 4.96
C PRO A 113 13.52 10.34 4.96
N TRP A 114 13.72 9.45 3.98
CA TRP A 114 14.85 8.52 3.98
C TRP A 114 16.19 9.25 3.94
N ALA A 115 16.29 10.30 3.12
CA ALA A 115 17.49 11.13 3.00
C ALA A 115 17.84 11.91 4.29
N LYS A 116 16.92 11.98 5.27
CA LYS A 116 17.07 12.74 6.51
C LYS A 116 16.94 11.85 7.74
N TYR A 117 17.11 10.54 7.58
CA TYR A 117 16.88 9.57 8.64
C TYR A 117 17.83 9.74 9.84
N ASP A 118 19.04 10.27 9.62
CA ASP A 118 20.01 10.51 10.69
C ASP A 118 19.87 11.88 11.38
N GLU A 119 19.01 12.77 10.87
CA GLU A 119 18.82 14.10 11.46
C GLU A 119 18.11 14.04 12.84
N PRO A 120 18.28 15.02 13.74
CA PRO A 120 17.58 15.00 15.03
C PRO A 120 16.06 15.19 14.92
N ASN A 121 15.58 15.81 13.84
CA ASN A 121 14.15 16.07 13.64
C ASN A 121 13.37 14.76 13.46
N ARG A 122 12.30 14.57 14.23
CA ARG A 122 11.42 13.39 14.17
C ARG A 122 10.15 13.61 13.33
N TYR A 123 9.98 14.81 12.77
CA TYR A 123 8.84 15.18 11.92
C TYR A 123 7.48 14.93 12.59
N PHE A 124 7.36 15.13 13.89
CA PHE A 124 6.14 14.82 14.65
C PHE A 124 4.89 15.51 14.06
N GLU A 125 4.92 16.84 13.94
CA GLU A 125 3.82 17.62 13.35
C GLU A 125 3.51 17.20 11.91
N GLY A 126 4.53 16.93 11.11
CA GLY A 126 4.32 16.50 9.73
C GLY A 126 3.70 15.10 9.59
N ASN A 127 4.01 14.19 10.51
CA ASN A 127 3.34 12.89 10.57
C ASN A 127 1.90 13.02 11.09
N LEU A 128 1.60 13.97 11.99
CA LEU A 128 0.22 14.26 12.39
C LEU A 128 -0.61 14.79 11.22
N GLU A 129 -0.05 15.69 10.40
CA GLU A 129 -0.74 16.19 9.21
C GLU A 129 -0.97 15.08 8.16
N ALA A 130 0.00 14.21 7.93
CA ALA A 130 -0.18 13.05 7.06
C ALA A 130 -1.20 12.06 7.63
N TRP A 131 -1.22 11.88 8.96
CA TRP A 131 -2.21 11.05 9.63
C TRP A 131 -3.63 11.63 9.50
N ARG A 132 -3.80 12.94 9.64
CA ARG A 132 -5.10 13.59 9.43
C ARG A 132 -5.66 13.32 8.04
N ALA A 133 -4.82 13.38 7.00
CA ALA A 133 -5.23 13.03 5.64
C ALA A 133 -5.70 11.57 5.52
N LEU A 134 -5.06 10.63 6.23
CA LEU A 134 -5.50 9.23 6.28
C LEU A 134 -6.81 9.02 7.06
N GLU A 135 -7.13 9.88 8.02
CA GLU A 135 -8.41 9.83 8.76
C GLU A 135 -9.57 10.42 7.95
N GLU A 136 -9.29 11.35 7.02
CA GLU A 136 -10.30 12.01 6.18
C GLU A 136 -10.68 11.22 4.92
N ALA A 137 -9.77 10.38 4.41
CA ALA A 137 -9.96 9.55 3.22
C ALA A 137 -10.88 8.34 3.45
#